data_AF-A0AAX4NIQ6-F1
#
_entry.id   AF-A0AAX4NIQ6-F1
#
_cell.length_a   1.000
_cell.length_b   1.000
_cell.length_c   1.000
_cell.angle_alpha   90.00
_cell.angle_beta   90.00
_cell.angle_gamma   90.00
#
_symmetry.space_group_name_H-M   'P 1'
#
loop_
_entity.id
_entity.type
_entity.pdbx_description
1 polymer ?
#
loop_
_entity_poly.entity_id
_entity_poly.type
_entity_poly.pdbx_seq_one_letter_code
_entity_poly.pdbx_strand_id
1 'polypeptide(L)'
;MEGIKIVLDGGFLFLFNFLPDINTIGLEPSIGFLHEIAPSKTPLVYDLQELFRYVIDYSVIQILEYGLKKSDFITTENYHIRLRPETAKRLIETIKENFNQRYLYKGKKHTLENIMFENITEFSKFISDNSKKLEFTIPEIMIKRNDDIETRERILSIDPEERKKLKINKSTLWYQQKKIKEGKQIKVYEKTRVKI
;
A
#
# COMPACT_ATOMS: atom_id res chain seq x y z
N MET A 1 -3.23 -12.88 -14.54
CA MET A 1 -3.33 -13.27 -13.12
C MET A 1 -1.96 -13.49 -12.50
N GLU A 2 -1.07 -14.28 -13.12
CA GLU A 2 0.25 -14.62 -12.54
C GLU A 2 1.16 -13.41 -12.24
N GLY A 3 1.16 -12.38 -13.09
CA GLY A 3 1.91 -11.14 -12.82
C GLY A 3 1.45 -10.39 -11.56
N ILE A 4 0.15 -10.41 -11.22
CA ILE A 4 -0.37 -9.75 -10.02
C ILE A 4 0.07 -10.52 -8.77
N LYS A 5 0.00 -11.85 -8.82
CA LYS A 5 0.49 -12.72 -7.75
C LYS A 5 1.95 -12.42 -7.40
N ILE A 6 2.80 -12.27 -8.40
CA ILE A 6 4.23 -12.00 -8.18
C ILE A 6 4.48 -10.63 -7.54
N VAL A 7 3.67 -9.62 -7.89
CA VAL A 7 3.73 -8.29 -7.27
C VAL A 7 3.29 -8.37 -5.80
N LEU A 8 2.22 -9.12 -5.50
CA LEU A 8 1.76 -9.38 -4.13
C LEU A 8 2.81 -10.13 -3.32
N ASP A 9 3.33 -11.25 -3.83
CA ASP A 9 4.34 -12.06 -3.15
C ASP A 9 5.60 -11.24 -2.86
N GLY A 10 6.05 -10.42 -3.81
CA GLY A 10 7.17 -9.48 -3.62
C GLY A 10 6.87 -8.39 -2.60
N GLY A 11 5.62 -7.93 -2.52
CA GLY A 11 5.17 -6.96 -1.53
C GLY A 11 5.09 -7.56 -0.12
N PHE A 12 4.55 -8.77 0.04
CA PHE A 12 4.48 -9.44 1.35
C PHE A 12 5.86 -9.77 1.90
N LEU A 13 6.84 -10.04 1.03
CA LEU A 13 8.23 -10.20 1.45
C LEU A 13 8.76 -8.95 2.18
N PHE A 14 8.25 -7.76 1.89
CA PHE A 14 8.62 -6.54 2.62
C PHE A 14 8.22 -6.59 4.10
N LEU A 15 7.13 -7.28 4.45
CA LEU A 15 6.68 -7.39 5.85
C LEU A 15 7.59 -8.27 6.69
N PHE A 16 8.49 -9.05 6.09
CA PHE A 16 9.56 -9.73 6.85
C PHE A 16 10.54 -8.75 7.52
N ASN A 17 10.52 -7.47 7.15
CA ASN A 17 11.24 -6.44 7.89
C ASN A 17 10.74 -6.26 9.34
N PHE A 18 9.70 -6.98 9.76
CA PHE A 18 9.24 -7.04 11.15
C PHE A 18 10.14 -7.91 12.02
N LEU A 19 10.90 -8.83 11.41
CA LEU A 19 11.75 -9.76 12.14
C LEU A 19 12.78 -9.06 13.06
N PRO A 20 13.52 -8.02 12.61
CA PRO A 20 14.35 -7.20 13.49
C PRO A 20 13.62 -6.59 14.69
N ASP A 21 12.38 -6.14 14.54
CA ASP A 21 11.59 -5.53 15.63
C ASP A 21 11.20 -6.58 16.68
N ILE A 22 10.71 -7.74 16.22
CA ILE A 22 10.39 -8.90 17.08
C ILE A 22 11.62 -9.32 17.88
N ASN A 23 12.78 -9.44 17.22
CA ASN A 23 14.04 -9.80 17.85
C ASN A 23 14.49 -8.74 18.87
N THR A 24 14.34 -7.45 18.55
CA THR A 24 14.74 -6.34 19.42
C THR A 24 13.91 -6.29 20.70
N ILE A 25 12.64 -6.68 20.63
CA ILE A 25 11.74 -6.79 21.78
C ILE A 25 12.00 -8.08 22.58
N GLY A 26 12.74 -9.03 22.03
CA GLY A 26 13.11 -10.29 22.68
C GLY A 26 12.07 -11.41 22.55
N LEU A 27 11.16 -11.29 21.58
CA LEU A 27 10.21 -12.36 21.26
C LEU A 27 10.88 -13.42 20.38
N GLU A 28 10.46 -14.68 20.53
CA GLU A 28 10.96 -15.80 19.72
C GLU A 28 10.17 -15.90 18.40
N PRO A 29 10.76 -15.57 17.23
CA PRO A 29 10.03 -15.53 15.97
C PRO A 29 9.51 -16.89 15.50
N SER A 30 10.11 -17.99 15.98
CA SER A 30 9.70 -19.35 15.62
C SER A 30 8.41 -19.81 16.31
N ILE A 31 7.89 -19.07 17.30
CA ILE A 31 6.68 -19.43 18.06
C ILE A 31 5.51 -18.56 17.62
N GLY A 32 4.67 -19.11 16.74
CA GLY A 32 3.41 -18.50 16.33
C GLY A 32 2.22 -19.00 17.15
N PHE A 33 1.15 -18.23 17.10
CA PHE A 33 -0.14 -18.46 17.73
C PHE A 33 -1.22 -18.78 16.69
N LEU A 34 -1.14 -18.20 15.49
CA LEU A 34 -2.07 -18.47 14.39
C LEU A 34 -1.45 -19.39 13.34
N HIS A 35 -0.23 -19.09 12.88
CA HIS A 35 0.48 -19.90 11.90
C HIS A 35 1.21 -21.08 12.57
N GLU A 36 1.17 -22.24 11.91
CA GLU A 36 1.77 -23.47 12.40
C GLU A 36 3.29 -23.34 12.58
N ILE A 37 3.79 -23.84 13.71
CA ILE A 37 5.22 -23.93 14.00
C ILE A 37 5.84 -25.00 13.12
N ALA A 38 6.86 -24.62 12.35
CA ALA A 38 7.60 -25.56 11.51
C ALA A 38 9.10 -25.21 11.49
N PRO A 39 9.98 -26.20 11.27
CA PRO A 39 11.42 -25.97 11.18
C PRO A 39 11.76 -24.88 10.15
N SER A 40 12.66 -23.98 10.52
CA SER A 40 13.14 -22.89 9.66
C SER A 40 12.09 -21.88 9.19
N LYS A 41 10.88 -21.88 9.80
CA LYS A 41 9.87 -20.83 9.60
C LYS A 41 9.84 -19.86 10.77
N THR A 42 9.28 -18.68 10.52
CA THR A 42 9.07 -17.62 11.52
C THR A 42 7.57 -17.32 11.64
N PRO A 43 6.74 -18.25 12.14
CA PRO A 43 5.28 -18.09 12.21
C PRO A 43 4.83 -16.87 13.01
N LEU A 44 5.58 -16.39 14.01
CA LEU A 44 5.23 -15.15 14.71
C LEU A 44 5.29 -13.92 13.79
N VAL A 45 6.28 -13.88 12.88
CA VAL A 45 6.34 -12.85 11.83
C VAL A 45 5.08 -12.92 10.97
N TYR A 46 4.62 -14.14 10.66
CA TYR A 46 3.42 -14.34 9.87
C TYR A 46 2.14 -13.93 10.59
N ASP A 47 2.06 -14.13 11.89
CA ASP A 47 0.91 -13.68 12.68
C ASP A 47 0.83 -12.16 12.74
N LEU A 48 1.97 -11.51 13.02
CA LEU A 48 2.02 -10.06 13.20
C LEU A 48 1.91 -9.30 11.88
N GLN A 49 2.39 -9.87 10.76
CA GLN A 49 2.24 -9.25 9.44
C GLN A 49 0.77 -9.16 9.00
N GLU A 50 -0.12 -10.05 9.45
CA GLU A 50 -1.54 -10.01 9.09
C GLU A 50 -2.18 -8.66 9.45
N LEU A 51 -1.73 -8.03 10.54
CA LEU A 51 -2.19 -6.71 10.97
C LEU A 51 -1.90 -5.60 9.94
N PHE A 52 -0.90 -5.79 9.06
CA PHE A 52 -0.42 -4.77 8.12
C PHE A 52 -0.47 -5.20 6.65
N ARG A 53 -1.03 -6.37 6.33
CA ARG A 53 -1.14 -6.86 4.94
C ARG A 53 -1.89 -5.90 4.02
N TYR A 54 -2.90 -5.21 4.55
CA TYR A 54 -3.68 -4.23 3.81
C TYR A 54 -2.82 -3.11 3.19
N VAL A 55 -1.68 -2.77 3.81
CA VAL A 55 -0.74 -1.76 3.31
C VAL A 55 -0.06 -2.24 2.04
N ILE A 56 0.27 -3.54 1.99
CA ILE A 56 0.84 -4.17 0.80
C ILE A 56 -0.21 -4.21 -0.30
N ASP A 57 -1.42 -4.67 0.00
CA ASP A 57 -2.51 -4.74 -0.98
C ASP A 57 -2.77 -3.36 -1.61
N TYR A 58 -2.84 -2.32 -0.78
CA TYR A 58 -2.98 -0.94 -1.26
C TYR A 58 -1.80 -0.50 -2.14
N SER A 59 -0.56 -0.81 -1.73
CA SER A 59 0.64 -0.50 -2.51
C SER A 59 0.63 -1.20 -3.87
N VAL A 60 0.18 -2.46 -3.91
CA VAL A 60 0.05 -3.22 -5.15
C VAL A 60 -1.03 -2.62 -6.04
N ILE A 61 -2.18 -2.23 -5.49
CA ILE A 61 -3.23 -1.53 -6.25
C ILE A 61 -2.66 -0.25 -6.88
N GLN A 62 -1.90 0.56 -6.14
CA GLN A 62 -1.26 1.75 -6.68
C GLN A 62 -0.31 1.42 -7.84
N ILE A 63 0.53 0.38 -7.71
CA ILE A 63 1.41 -0.08 -8.78
C ILE A 63 0.62 -0.56 -10.01
N LEU A 64 -0.49 -1.26 -9.81
CA LEU A 64 -1.35 -1.72 -10.90
C LEU A 64 -2.04 -0.56 -11.62
N GLU A 65 -2.50 0.45 -10.87
CA GLU A 65 -3.12 1.66 -11.43
C GLU A 65 -2.14 2.44 -12.32
N TYR A 66 -0.83 2.38 -12.05
CA TYR A 66 0.19 2.95 -12.94
C TYR A 66 0.36 2.21 -14.28
N GLY A 67 -0.19 1.00 -14.42
CA GLY A 67 -0.21 0.22 -15.65
C GLY A 67 1.05 -0.61 -15.88
N LEU A 68 1.14 -1.75 -15.18
CA LEU A 68 2.18 -2.76 -15.42
C LEU A 68 2.05 -3.38 -16.82
N LYS A 69 3.18 -3.59 -17.48
CA LYS A 69 3.32 -4.19 -18.81
C LYS A 69 4.07 -5.50 -18.73
N LYS A 70 3.96 -6.33 -19.77
CA LYS A 70 4.78 -7.56 -19.89
C LYS A 70 6.28 -7.27 -19.82
N SER A 71 6.71 -6.11 -20.31
CA SER A 71 8.10 -5.65 -20.25
C SER A 71 8.61 -5.47 -18.82
N ASP A 72 7.74 -5.36 -17.82
CA ASP A 72 8.11 -5.09 -16.42
C ASP A 72 8.46 -6.37 -15.66
N PHE A 73 8.40 -7.51 -16.35
CA PHE A 73 8.70 -8.85 -15.84
C PHE A 73 9.81 -9.52 -16.65
N ILE A 74 10.45 -10.50 -16.02
CA ILE A 74 11.46 -11.38 -16.62
C ILE A 74 10.95 -12.81 -16.48
N THR A 75 11.09 -13.62 -17.52
CA THR A 75 10.93 -15.07 -17.43
C THR A 75 12.32 -15.68 -17.32
N THR A 76 12.58 -16.45 -16.26
CA THR A 76 13.84 -17.16 -16.09
C THR A 76 13.91 -18.37 -17.01
N GLU A 77 15.10 -18.96 -17.14
CA GLU A 77 15.31 -20.20 -17.92
C GLU A 77 14.43 -21.37 -17.43
N ASN A 78 14.08 -21.38 -16.15
CA ASN A 78 13.17 -22.36 -15.53
C ASN A 78 11.69 -21.96 -15.65
N TYR A 79 11.32 -21.05 -16.54
CA TYR A 79 9.96 -20.55 -16.77
C TYR A 79 9.31 -19.86 -15.56
N HIS A 80 10.08 -19.45 -14.55
CA HIS A 80 9.56 -18.63 -13.46
C HIS A 80 9.49 -17.17 -13.88
N ILE A 81 8.37 -16.52 -13.58
CA ILE A 81 8.21 -15.09 -13.81
C ILE A 81 8.68 -14.32 -12.57
N ARG A 82 9.48 -13.26 -12.77
CA ARG A 82 9.99 -12.37 -11.72
C ARG A 82 9.78 -10.91 -12.12
N LEU A 83 9.72 -10.01 -11.13
CA LEU A 83 9.74 -8.57 -11.37
C LEU A 83 11.10 -8.14 -11.91
N ARG A 84 11.11 -7.19 -12.84
CA ARG A 84 12.33 -6.46 -13.17
C ARG A 84 12.81 -5.61 -11.98
N PRO A 85 14.13 -5.36 -11.85
CA PRO A 85 14.67 -4.55 -10.77
C PRO A 85 14.01 -3.16 -10.64
N GLU A 86 13.69 -2.51 -11.76
CA GLU A 86 13.06 -1.20 -11.79
C GLU A 86 11.64 -1.25 -11.20
N THR A 87 10.86 -2.27 -11.57
CA THR A 87 9.50 -2.51 -11.05
C THR A 87 9.53 -2.87 -9.57
N ALA A 88 10.46 -3.74 -9.17
CA ALA A 88 10.64 -4.14 -7.77
C ALA A 88 11.04 -2.94 -6.91
N LYS A 89 11.98 -2.10 -7.37
CA LYS A 89 12.37 -0.86 -6.70
C LYS A 89 11.18 0.07 -6.50
N ARG A 90 10.38 0.27 -7.55
CA ARG A 90 9.17 1.10 -7.48
C ARG A 90 8.14 0.57 -6.48
N LEU A 91 7.93 -0.74 -6.46
CA LEU A 91 7.06 -1.40 -5.48
C LEU A 91 7.55 -1.12 -4.06
N ILE A 92 8.84 -1.31 -3.79
CA ILE A 92 9.45 -1.05 -2.47
C ILE A 92 9.32 0.43 -2.08
N GLU A 93 9.57 1.36 -3.00
CA GLU A 93 9.42 2.80 -2.76
C GLU A 93 7.97 3.14 -2.40
N THR A 94 6.99 2.60 -3.14
CA THR A 94 5.56 2.80 -2.87
C THR A 94 5.16 2.25 -1.49
N ILE A 95 5.63 1.05 -1.14
CA ILE A 95 5.38 0.46 0.18
C ILE A 95 5.99 1.34 1.27
N LYS A 96 7.24 1.79 1.12
CA LYS A 96 7.91 2.68 2.07
C LYS A 96 7.17 4.00 2.24
N GLU A 97 6.68 4.60 1.16
CA GLU A 97 5.87 5.82 1.22
C GLU A 97 4.59 5.61 2.04
N ASN A 98 3.95 4.45 1.90
CA ASN A 98 2.74 4.09 2.65
C ASN A 98 3.04 3.83 4.13
N PHE A 99 4.14 3.15 4.47
CA PHE A 99 4.57 2.95 5.86
C PHE A 99 5.00 4.26 6.55
N ASN A 100 5.54 5.21 5.79
CA ASN A 100 5.93 6.53 6.29
C ASN A 100 4.75 7.50 6.45
N GLN A 101 3.53 7.13 6.03
CA GLN A 101 2.35 7.95 6.29
C GLN A 101 2.11 8.05 7.80
N ARG A 102 1.68 9.24 8.25
CA ARG A 102 1.42 9.52 9.67
C ARG A 102 -0.06 9.42 9.98
N TYR A 103 -0.39 8.67 11.01
CA TYR A 103 -1.74 8.44 11.51
C TYR A 103 -1.87 8.92 12.95
N LEU A 104 -3.09 9.28 13.35
CA LEU A 104 -3.39 9.58 14.75
C LEU A 104 -3.42 8.25 15.52
N TYR A 105 -2.52 8.11 16.49
CA TYR A 105 -2.35 6.93 17.31
C TYR A 105 -2.10 7.37 18.75
N LYS A 106 -2.97 6.95 19.67
CA LYS A 106 -2.90 7.32 21.10
C LYS A 106 -2.70 8.83 21.35
N GLY A 107 -3.42 9.66 20.57
CA GLY A 107 -3.39 11.11 20.69
C GLY A 107 -2.18 11.82 20.04
N LYS A 108 -1.26 11.08 19.41
CA LYS A 108 -0.09 11.63 18.71
C LYS A 108 -0.02 11.15 17.27
N LYS A 109 0.73 11.86 16.42
CA LYS A 109 0.98 11.43 15.03
C LYS A 109 2.19 10.49 14.97
N HIS A 110 1.96 9.24 14.61
CA HIS A 110 3.01 8.23 14.42
C HIS A 110 3.03 7.76 12.96
N THR A 111 4.21 7.40 12.45
CA THR A 111 4.30 6.65 11.19
C THR A 111 3.67 5.28 11.38
N LEU A 112 3.22 4.65 10.30
CA LEU A 112 2.66 3.30 10.39
C LEU A 112 3.70 2.28 10.86
N GLU A 113 4.97 2.46 10.47
CA GLU A 113 6.11 1.69 10.98
C GLU A 113 6.25 1.80 12.51
N ASN A 114 6.09 2.99 13.08
CA ASN A 114 6.13 3.14 14.55
C ASN A 114 4.89 2.52 15.22
N ILE A 115 3.72 2.63 14.60
CA ILE A 115 2.48 2.01 15.12
C ILE A 115 2.62 0.49 15.14
N MET A 116 3.22 -0.07 14.10
CA MET A 116 3.56 -1.49 14.02
C MET A 116 4.49 -1.90 15.16
N PHE A 117 5.62 -1.21 15.36
CA PHE A 117 6.52 -1.48 16.48
C PHE A 117 5.83 -1.41 17.86
N GLU A 118 4.97 -0.41 18.05
CA GLU A 118 4.16 -0.27 19.28
C GLU A 118 3.21 -1.44 19.50
N ASN A 119 2.55 -1.94 18.45
CA ASN A 119 1.68 -3.12 18.52
C ASN A 119 2.47 -4.39 18.91
N ILE A 120 3.70 -4.57 18.37
CA ILE A 120 4.58 -5.69 18.77
C ILE A 120 5.00 -5.54 20.24
N THR A 121 5.25 -4.31 20.68
CA THR A 121 5.60 -4.01 22.09
C THR A 121 4.43 -4.31 23.03
N GLU A 122 3.20 -3.97 22.66
CA GLU A 122 2.00 -4.31 23.43
C GLU A 122 1.77 -5.81 23.50
N PHE A 123 1.99 -6.50 22.39
CA PHE A 123 1.95 -7.95 22.36
C PHE A 123 2.95 -8.58 23.33
N SER A 124 4.20 -8.12 23.34
CA SER A 124 5.22 -8.60 24.29
C SER A 124 4.85 -8.36 25.75
N LYS A 125 4.27 -7.18 26.06
CA LYS A 125 3.78 -6.88 27.42
C LYS A 125 2.65 -7.81 27.84
N PHE A 126 1.75 -8.17 26.92
CA PHE A 126 0.67 -9.12 27.17
C PHE A 126 1.23 -10.53 27.45
N ILE A 127 2.15 -11.02 26.62
CA ILE A 127 2.78 -12.34 26.83
C ILE A 127 3.57 -12.41 28.13
N SER A 128 4.17 -11.30 28.56
CA SER A 128 4.94 -11.21 29.81
C SER A 128 4.09 -10.94 31.07
N ASP A 129 2.76 -11.07 30.99
CA ASP A 129 1.80 -10.74 32.07
C ASP A 129 1.86 -9.30 32.60
N ASN A 130 2.57 -8.40 31.91
CA ASN A 130 2.63 -6.97 32.22
C ASN A 130 1.37 -6.21 31.75
N SER A 131 0.53 -6.83 30.93
CA SER A 131 -0.79 -6.32 30.52
C SER A 131 -1.83 -7.45 30.56
N LYS A 132 -3.00 -7.17 31.16
CA LYS A 132 -4.11 -8.14 31.24
C LYS A 132 -4.96 -8.22 29.97
N LYS A 133 -4.82 -7.26 29.06
CA LYS A 133 -5.60 -7.16 27.83
C LYS A 133 -4.66 -6.93 26.66
N LEU A 134 -4.86 -7.71 25.60
CA LEU A 134 -4.25 -7.47 24.29
C LEU A 134 -5.27 -6.71 23.43
N GLU A 135 -4.86 -5.55 22.91
CA GLU A 135 -5.67 -4.78 21.98
C GLU A 135 -4.74 -4.16 20.94
N PHE A 136 -4.79 -4.70 19.72
CA PHE A 136 -4.07 -4.11 18.60
C PHE A 136 -4.82 -2.88 18.11
N THR A 137 -4.13 -1.75 18.03
CA THR A 137 -4.69 -0.51 17.50
C THR A 137 -4.11 -0.27 16.11
N ILE A 138 -4.94 -0.47 15.09
CA ILE A 138 -4.57 -0.28 13.68
C ILE A 138 -5.34 0.92 13.14
N PRO A 139 -4.66 1.94 12.58
CA PRO A 139 -5.34 3.10 12.03
C PRO A 139 -6.06 2.74 10.73
N GLU A 140 -7.19 3.40 10.48
CA GLU A 140 -7.88 3.33 9.19
C GLU A 140 -6.96 3.85 8.07
N ILE A 141 -6.89 3.11 6.97
CA ILE A 141 -6.07 3.50 5.82
C ILE A 141 -6.60 4.78 5.18
N MET A 142 -5.74 5.79 5.04
CA MET A 142 -6.06 6.99 4.28
C MET A 142 -5.71 6.77 2.82
N ILE A 143 -6.72 6.47 2.00
CA ILE A 143 -6.57 6.36 0.55
C ILE A 143 -6.43 7.75 -0.06
N LYS A 144 -5.23 8.08 -0.55
CA LYS A 144 -4.97 9.35 -1.24
C LYS A 144 -5.08 9.15 -2.75
N ARG A 145 -6.28 9.37 -3.31
CA ARG A 145 -6.50 9.45 -4.76
C ARG A 145 -6.55 10.90 -5.22
N ASN A 146 -5.90 11.20 -6.35
CA ASN A 146 -5.97 12.51 -7.01
C ASN A 146 -7.14 12.61 -8.00
N ASP A 147 -7.82 11.51 -8.27
CA ASP A 147 -8.95 11.38 -9.19
C ASP A 147 -10.06 10.51 -8.56
N ASP A 148 -10.56 10.96 -7.42
CA ASP A 148 -11.72 10.35 -6.76
C ASP A 148 -12.96 10.34 -7.68
N ILE A 149 -13.99 9.59 -7.25
CA ILE A 149 -15.23 9.40 -8.03
C ILE A 149 -15.87 10.76 -8.34
N GLU A 150 -15.93 11.65 -7.35
CA GLU A 150 -16.49 12.99 -7.50
C GLU A 150 -15.75 13.81 -8.55
N THR A 151 -14.41 13.83 -8.51
CA THR A 151 -13.56 14.52 -9.50
C THR A 151 -13.75 13.94 -10.89
N ARG A 152 -13.90 12.61 -11.01
CA ARG A 152 -14.12 11.93 -12.30
C ARG A 152 -15.50 12.26 -12.88
N GLU A 153 -16.55 12.18 -12.07
CA GLU A 153 -17.91 12.54 -12.46
C GLU A 153 -17.98 14.02 -12.85
N ARG A 154 -17.35 14.88 -12.06
CA ARG A 154 -17.25 16.30 -12.35
C ARG A 154 -16.57 16.56 -13.69
N ILE A 155 -15.40 15.96 -13.95
CA ILE A 155 -14.70 16.11 -15.25
C ILE A 155 -15.55 15.60 -16.44
N LEU A 156 -16.30 14.51 -16.24
CA LEU A 156 -17.21 14.00 -17.27
C LEU A 156 -18.39 14.94 -17.54
N SER A 157 -18.87 15.66 -16.52
CA SER A 157 -19.98 16.61 -16.63
C SER A 157 -19.61 17.94 -17.29
N ILE A 158 -18.32 18.30 -17.36
CA ILE A 158 -17.89 19.60 -17.91
C ILE A 158 -18.22 19.70 -19.40
N ASP A 159 -19.09 20.66 -19.73
CA ASP A 159 -19.45 21.03 -21.09
C ASP A 159 -18.49 22.09 -21.70
N PRO A 160 -18.60 22.40 -23.01
CA PRO A 160 -17.73 23.38 -23.65
C PRO A 160 -17.79 24.81 -23.08
N GLU A 161 -18.93 25.24 -22.53
CA GLU A 161 -19.15 26.56 -21.94
C GLU A 161 -18.60 26.63 -20.52
N GLU A 162 -18.85 25.61 -19.72
CA GLU A 162 -18.28 25.46 -18.38
C GLU A 162 -16.76 25.35 -18.43
N ARG A 163 -16.21 24.61 -19.39
CA ARG A 163 -14.75 24.56 -19.65
C ARG A 163 -14.15 25.95 -19.89
N LYS A 164 -14.84 26.82 -20.64
CA LYS A 164 -14.39 28.20 -20.90
C LYS A 164 -14.36 29.00 -19.59
N LYS A 165 -15.39 28.88 -18.75
CA LYS A 165 -15.46 29.52 -17.42
C LYS A 165 -14.30 29.06 -16.52
N LEU A 166 -14.02 27.75 -16.50
CA LEU A 166 -12.92 27.16 -15.73
C LEU A 166 -11.53 27.41 -16.34
N LYS A 167 -11.43 28.08 -17.49
CA LYS A 167 -10.16 28.34 -18.21
C LYS A 167 -9.31 27.06 -18.36
N ILE A 168 -9.97 25.93 -18.66
CA ILE A 168 -9.31 24.65 -18.92
C ILE A 168 -9.05 24.55 -20.43
N ASN A 169 -7.84 24.12 -20.82
CA ASN A 169 -7.53 23.91 -22.24
C ASN A 169 -8.40 22.78 -22.82
N LYS A 170 -8.94 22.97 -24.03
CA LYS A 170 -9.76 21.99 -24.76
C LYS A 170 -9.06 20.63 -24.89
N SER A 171 -7.77 20.62 -25.20
CA SER A 171 -7.00 19.37 -25.34
C SER A 171 -6.85 18.64 -24.00
N THR A 172 -6.67 19.39 -22.90
CA THR A 172 -6.57 18.83 -21.55
C THR A 172 -7.88 18.19 -21.11
N LEU A 173 -9.01 18.88 -21.26
CA LEU A 173 -10.31 18.33 -20.88
C LEU A 173 -10.65 17.09 -21.71
N TRP A 174 -10.45 17.15 -23.03
CA TRP A 174 -10.69 16.01 -23.93
C TRP A 174 -9.84 14.79 -23.54
N TYR A 175 -8.56 14.99 -23.25
CA TYR A 175 -7.67 13.92 -22.79
C TYR A 175 -8.15 13.29 -21.48
N GLN A 176 -8.55 14.12 -20.50
CA GLN A 176 -9.04 13.64 -19.22
C GLN A 176 -10.35 12.86 -19.37
N GLN A 177 -11.35 13.40 -20.09
CA GLN A 177 -12.62 12.71 -20.34
C GLN A 177 -12.42 11.39 -21.10
N LYS A 178 -11.53 11.37 -22.11
CA LYS A 178 -11.20 10.13 -22.84
C LYS A 178 -10.60 9.07 -21.91
N LYS A 179 -9.63 9.46 -21.07
CA LYS A 179 -8.98 8.55 -20.11
C LYS A 179 -9.95 8.00 -19.07
N ILE A 180 -10.83 8.85 -18.52
CA ILE A 180 -11.87 8.41 -17.57
C ILE A 180 -12.79 7.38 -18.23
N LYS A 181 -13.26 7.63 -19.47
CA LYS A 181 -14.11 6.68 -20.22
C LYS A 181 -13.42 5.35 -20.53
N GLU A 182 -12.10 5.36 -20.69
CA GLU A 182 -11.27 4.16 -20.84
C GLU A 182 -10.96 3.46 -19.50
N GLY A 183 -11.49 3.95 -18.38
CA GLY A 183 -11.23 3.42 -17.03
C GLY A 183 -9.79 3.67 -16.53
N LYS A 184 -9.07 4.60 -17.14
CA LYS A 184 -7.66 4.87 -16.83
C LYS A 184 -7.53 6.04 -15.87
N GLN A 185 -6.48 5.99 -15.04
CA GLN A 185 -6.14 7.08 -14.14
C GLN A 185 -5.85 8.36 -14.93
N ILE A 186 -6.27 9.49 -14.36
CA ILE A 186 -5.97 10.81 -14.89
C ILE A 186 -5.04 11.57 -13.96
N LYS A 187 -4.09 12.28 -14.55
CA LYS A 187 -3.32 13.27 -13.82
C LYS A 187 -4.12 14.57 -13.79
N VAL A 188 -4.70 14.89 -12.63
CA VAL A 188 -5.33 16.18 -12.38
C VAL A 188 -4.26 17.10 -11.79
N TYR A 189 -3.84 18.11 -12.56
CA TYR A 189 -2.91 19.10 -12.06
C TYR A 189 -3.61 20.01 -11.04
N GLU A 190 -2.88 20.50 -10.04
CA GLU A 190 -3.44 21.35 -8.98
C GLU A 190 -4.21 22.56 -9.53
N LYS A 191 -3.67 23.20 -10.59
CA LYS A 191 -4.31 24.31 -11.30
C LYS A 191 -5.67 23.98 -11.93
N THR A 192 -5.93 22.70 -12.17
CA THR A 192 -7.19 22.20 -12.72
C THR A 192 -8.07 21.71 -11.58
N ARG A 193 -7.49 21.06 -10.56
CA ARG A 193 -8.17 20.58 -9.37
C ARG A 193 -8.84 21.71 -8.56
N VAL A 194 -8.16 22.84 -8.37
CA VAL A 194 -8.73 24.01 -7.64
C VAL A 194 -9.93 24.64 -8.38
N LYS A 195 -10.12 24.31 -9.66
CA LYS A 195 -11.16 24.91 -10.51
C LYS A 195 -12.36 23.98 -10.73
N ILE A 196 -12.23 22.71 -10.37
CA ILE A 196 -13.22 21.65 -10.60
C ILE A 196 -13.90 21.39 -9.27
#